data_AF-A0A2A4IWM9-F1
#
_entry.id   AF-A0A2A4IWM9-F1
#
_cell.length_a   1.000
_cell.length_b   1.000
_cell.length_c   1.000
_cell.angle_alpha   90.00
_cell.angle_beta   90.00
_cell.angle_gamma   90.00
#
_symmetry.space_group_name_H-M   'P 1'
#
loop_
_entity.id
_entity.type
_entity.pdbx_description
1 polymer ?
#
loop_
_entity_poly.entity_id
_entity_poly.type
_entity_poly.pdbx_seq_one_letter_code
_entity_poly.pdbx_strand_id
1 'polypeptide(L)'
;MLFTVYFQRSYLETFGYLKKGRPEVGNLQLMGNEQEYEDDFRIAIKTLQEFGGIPVTGEIDTATKNLMKQKRCGRPDREDGEDEHRRKKRFAVQGEKWKYTNLTWRRPITIELLHGNNGIVFAMSLTGK
;
A
#
# COMPACT_ATOMS: atom_id res chain seq x y z
N MET A 1 -5.77 19.09 13.97
CA MET A 1 -6.72 18.65 12.92
C MET A 1 -6.06 18.37 11.57
N LEU A 2 -5.05 19.12 11.13
CA LEU A 2 -4.38 18.86 9.84
C LEU A 2 -3.65 17.50 9.77
N PHE A 3 -2.99 17.07 10.86
CA PHE A 3 -2.22 15.82 10.89
C PHE A 3 -3.01 14.54 10.60
N THR A 4 -4.30 14.48 10.97
CA THR A 4 -5.09 13.30 10.68
C THR A 4 -5.38 13.18 9.20
N VAL A 5 -5.75 14.28 8.54
CA VAL A 5 -6.14 14.32 7.12
C VAL A 5 -5.02 13.82 6.20
N TYR A 6 -3.77 14.19 6.50
CA TYR A 6 -2.60 13.73 5.75
C TYR A 6 -2.41 12.20 5.82
N PHE A 7 -2.70 11.58 6.98
CA PHE A 7 -2.54 10.15 7.15
C PHE A 7 -3.50 9.35 6.26
N GLN A 8 -4.77 9.76 6.17
CA GLN A 8 -5.74 9.00 5.37
C GLN A 8 -5.43 9.06 3.88
N ARG A 9 -5.04 10.25 3.39
CA ARG A 9 -4.66 10.42 1.99
C ARG A 9 -3.44 9.56 1.64
N SER A 10 -2.38 9.65 2.44
CA SER A 10 -1.17 8.86 2.23
C SER A 10 -1.45 7.35 2.22
N TYR A 11 -2.34 6.87 3.11
CA TYR A 11 -2.78 5.48 3.12
C TYR A 11 -3.47 5.08 1.81
N LEU A 12 -4.45 5.86 1.35
CA LEU A 12 -5.19 5.55 0.11
C LEU A 12 -4.27 5.56 -1.12
N GLU A 13 -3.29 6.47 -1.15
CA GLU A 13 -2.26 6.52 -2.21
C GLU A 13 -1.27 5.34 -2.13
N THR A 14 -0.90 4.89 -0.93
CA THR A 14 0.05 3.77 -0.76
C THR A 14 -0.56 2.45 -1.20
N PHE A 15 -1.86 2.26 -0.99
CA PHE A 15 -2.56 1.02 -1.29
C PHE A 15 -3.28 1.00 -2.64
N GLY A 16 -3.15 2.06 -3.44
CA GLY A 16 -3.65 2.12 -4.81
C GLY A 16 -5.14 2.48 -4.94
N TYR A 17 -5.75 3.05 -3.89
CA TYR A 17 -7.13 3.54 -3.94
C TYR A 17 -7.23 4.95 -4.51
N LEU A 18 -6.18 5.76 -4.33
CA LEU A 18 -6.11 7.13 -4.86
C LEU A 18 -4.89 7.27 -5.77
N LYS A 19 -5.08 7.86 -6.95
CA LYS A 19 -3.97 8.12 -7.87
C LYS A 19 -3.00 9.13 -7.24
N LYS A 20 -1.72 8.79 -7.19
CA LYS A 20 -0.68 9.75 -6.77
C LYS A 20 -0.61 10.88 -7.79
N GLY A 21 -0.69 12.13 -7.30
CA GLY A 21 -0.41 13.30 -8.14
C GLY A 21 1.01 13.20 -8.70
N ARG A 22 1.21 13.60 -9.95
CA ARG A 22 2.54 13.59 -10.57
C ARG A 22 3.42 14.62 -9.84
N PRO A 23 4.60 14.25 -9.32
CA PRO A 23 5.46 15.20 -8.59
C PRO A 23 5.98 16.36 -9.47
N GLU A 24 6.08 16.15 -10.78
CA GLU A 24 6.53 17.17 -11.76
C GLU A 24 5.50 18.31 -11.95
N VAL A 25 4.23 18.04 -11.72
CA VAL A 25 3.15 19.04 -11.71
C VAL A 25 2.74 19.30 -10.26
N GLY A 26 3.75 19.69 -9.46
CA GLY A 26 3.54 20.16 -8.10
C GLY A 26 2.43 21.22 -8.06
N ASN A 27 1.43 20.98 -7.22
CA ASN A 27 0.35 21.88 -6.84
C ASN A 27 -0.64 22.31 -7.95
N LEU A 28 -0.34 22.12 -9.23
CA LEU A 28 -1.20 22.58 -10.33
C LEU A 28 -2.46 21.70 -10.52
N GLN A 29 -2.34 20.39 -10.26
CA GLN A 29 -3.49 19.45 -10.31
C GLN A 29 -4.45 19.62 -9.12
N LEU A 30 -4.07 20.36 -8.07
CA LEU A 30 -4.95 20.65 -6.94
C LEU A 30 -5.93 21.79 -7.24
N MET A 31 -5.73 22.57 -8.31
CA MET A 31 -6.48 23.80 -8.58
C MET A 31 -7.49 23.73 -9.75
N GLY A 32 -7.55 22.61 -10.49
CA GLY A 32 -8.43 22.52 -11.67
C GLY A 32 -9.92 22.33 -11.35
N ASN A 33 -10.23 21.72 -10.20
CA ASN A 33 -11.52 21.07 -9.95
C ASN A 33 -11.54 20.47 -8.53
N GLU A 34 -11.57 21.33 -7.51
CA GLU A 34 -11.71 20.95 -6.09
C GLU A 34 -12.87 19.94 -5.87
N GLN A 35 -13.96 20.08 -6.64
CA GLN A 35 -15.10 19.18 -6.62
C GLN A 35 -14.76 17.76 -7.12
N GLU A 36 -13.96 17.63 -8.18
CA GLU A 36 -13.53 16.33 -8.72
C GLU A 36 -12.59 15.63 -7.74
N TYR A 37 -11.76 16.41 -7.04
CA TYR A 37 -10.87 15.89 -6.00
C TYR A 37 -11.63 15.29 -4.80
N GLU A 38 -12.65 15.98 -4.31
CA GLU A 38 -13.51 15.47 -3.23
C GLU A 38 -14.29 14.22 -3.65
N ASP A 39 -14.75 14.17 -4.90
CA ASP A 39 -15.44 13.00 -5.45
C ASP A 39 -14.52 11.78 -5.57
N ASP A 40 -13.30 11.96 -6.09
CA ASP A 40 -12.29 10.90 -6.17
C ASP A 40 -11.91 10.35 -4.78
N PHE A 41 -11.73 11.25 -3.81
CA PHE A 41 -11.41 10.85 -2.44
C PHE A 41 -12.52 10.02 -1.81
N ARG A 42 -13.77 10.44 -1.99
CA ARG A 42 -14.95 9.71 -1.50
C ARG A 42 -15.11 8.35 -2.18
N ILE A 43 -14.85 8.25 -3.49
CA ILE A 43 -14.85 6.98 -4.23
C ILE A 43 -13.75 6.04 -3.69
N ALA A 44 -12.55 6.58 -3.43
CA ALA A 44 -11.45 5.81 -2.85
C ALA A 44 -11.80 5.22 -1.47
N ILE A 45 -12.49 5.99 -0.62
CA ILE A 45 -12.97 5.51 0.69
C ILE A 45 -13.99 4.40 0.53
N LYS A 46 -15.00 4.57 -0.35
CA LYS A 46 -16.00 3.52 -0.59
C LYS A 46 -15.35 2.23 -1.04
N THR A 47 -14.39 2.33 -1.95
CA THR A 47 -13.63 1.19 -2.46
C THR A 47 -12.82 0.48 -1.36
N LEU A 48 -12.22 1.25 -0.44
CA LEU A 48 -11.53 0.68 0.73
C LEU A 48 -12.52 -0.03 1.66
N GLN A 49 -13.69 0.54 1.89
CA GLN A 49 -14.72 -0.03 2.76
C GLN A 49 -15.27 -1.35 2.18
N GLU A 50 -15.53 -1.38 0.88
CA GLU A 50 -15.91 -2.59 0.15
C GLU A 50 -14.84 -3.68 0.27
N PHE A 51 -13.57 -3.32 0.07
CA PHE A 51 -12.45 -4.26 0.20
C PHE A 51 -12.28 -4.78 1.63
N GLY A 52 -12.43 -3.89 2.62
CA GLY A 52 -12.36 -4.23 4.04
C GLY A 52 -13.59 -4.97 4.58
N GLY A 53 -14.65 -5.12 3.78
CA GLY A 53 -15.90 -5.75 4.20
C GLY A 53 -16.64 -4.99 5.31
N ILE A 54 -16.45 -3.68 5.41
CA ILE A 54 -17.13 -2.80 6.37
C ILE A 54 -18.25 -2.01 5.68
N PRO A 55 -19.20 -1.42 6.43
CA PRO A 55 -20.28 -0.64 5.84
C PRO A 55 -19.75 0.51 4.96
N VAL A 56 -20.29 0.59 3.73
CA VAL A 56 -19.86 1.57 2.71
C VAL A 56 -20.59 2.89 2.96
N THR A 57 -19.91 3.82 3.62
CA THR A 57 -20.39 5.18 3.93
C THR A 57 -19.77 6.22 2.99
N GLY A 58 -18.56 5.98 2.50
CA GLY A 58 -17.75 6.96 1.78
C GLY A 58 -17.11 8.01 2.67
N GLU A 59 -17.21 7.87 3.99
CA GLU A 59 -16.59 8.76 4.97
C GLU A 59 -15.62 8.00 5.87
N ILE A 60 -14.65 8.70 6.46
CA ILE A 60 -13.70 8.13 7.41
C ILE A 60 -14.39 7.98 8.79
N ASP A 61 -15.23 6.96 8.89
CA ASP A 61 -15.91 6.55 10.12
C ASP A 61 -14.96 5.82 11.09
N THR A 62 -15.49 5.45 12.26
CA THR A 62 -14.68 4.74 13.28
C THR A 62 -14.24 3.35 12.82
N ALA A 63 -15.08 2.64 12.04
CA ALA A 63 -14.73 1.35 11.48
C ALA A 63 -13.59 1.48 10.46
N THR A 64 -13.65 2.46 9.55
CA THR A 64 -12.59 2.75 8.57
C THR A 64 -11.28 3.12 9.27
N LYS A 65 -11.32 3.93 10.34
CA LYS A 65 -10.11 4.25 11.12
C LYS A 65 -9.48 3.02 11.78
N ASN A 66 -10.30 2.10 12.30
CA ASN A 66 -9.81 0.87 12.90
C ASN A 66 -9.20 -0.06 11.85
N LEU A 67 -9.84 -0.15 10.68
CA LEU A 67 -9.33 -0.91 9.53
C LEU A 67 -7.94 -0.39 9.11
N MET A 68 -7.78 0.92 8.94
CA MET A 68 -6.51 1.53 8.53
C MET A 68 -5.37 1.36 9.55
N LYS A 69 -5.70 1.18 10.84
CA LYS A 69 -4.71 0.98 11.92
C LYS A 69 -4.24 -0.47 12.04
N GLN A 70 -4.95 -1.42 11.44
CA GLN A 70 -4.61 -2.83 11.58
C GLN A 70 -3.28 -3.14 10.87
N LYS A 71 -2.43 -3.96 11.51
CA LYS A 71 -1.17 -4.43 10.90
C LYS A 71 -1.51 -5.22 9.63
N ARG A 72 -0.89 -4.85 8.51
CA ARG A 72 -1.17 -5.40 7.18
C ARG A 72 0.10 -5.55 6.34
N CYS A 73 -0.02 -6.24 5.20
CA CYS A 73 1.06 -6.28 4.22
C CYS A 73 1.21 -4.90 3.56
N GLY A 74 2.44 -4.57 3.15
CA GLY A 74 2.75 -3.33 2.42
C GLY A 74 2.51 -3.42 0.91
N ARG A 75 1.93 -4.52 0.41
CA ARG A 75 1.58 -4.64 -1.01
C ARG A 75 0.30 -3.83 -1.28
N PRO A 76 0.24 -3.06 -2.38
CA PRO A 76 -0.99 -2.38 -2.79
C PRO A 76 -2.16 -3.36 -3.00
N ASP A 77 -3.37 -2.90 -2.68
CA ASP A 77 -4.60 -3.69 -2.85
C ASP A 77 -5.09 -3.64 -4.31
N ARG A 78 -4.77 -2.55 -5.02
CA ARG A 78 -5.09 -2.34 -6.43
C ARG A 78 -3.82 -1.90 -7.17
N GLU A 79 -3.62 -2.42 -8.38
CA GLU A 79 -2.52 -1.99 -9.25
C GLU A 79 -2.92 -0.75 -10.06
N ASP A 80 -1.95 0.13 -10.33
CA ASP A 80 -2.15 1.30 -11.18
C ASP A 80 -2.54 0.84 -12.60
N GLY A 81 -3.76 1.20 -13.05
CA GLY A 81 -4.28 0.81 -14.37
C GLY A 81 -5.23 -0.39 -14.37
N GLU A 82 -5.75 -0.81 -13.21
CA GLU A 82 -6.92 -1.68 -13.16
C GLU A 82 -8.19 -0.92 -13.63
N ASP A 83 -8.34 -0.80 -14.95
CA ASP A 83 -9.57 -0.28 -15.56
C ASP A 83 -10.75 -1.21 -15.19
N GLU A 84 -11.80 -0.66 -14.56
CA GLU A 84 -13.03 -1.41 -14.27
C GLU A 84 -13.69 -1.99 -15.53
N HIS A 85 -13.49 -1.34 -16.68
CA HIS A 85 -14.12 -1.71 -17.94
C HIS A 85 -13.48 -2.92 -18.64
N ARG A 86 -12.38 -3.48 -18.10
CA ARG A 86 -11.75 -4.66 -18.70
C ARG A 86 -12.13 -5.91 -17.91
N ARG A 87 -12.82 -6.86 -18.56
CA ARG A 87 -13.17 -8.17 -17.99
C ARG A 87 -11.93 -8.82 -17.39
N LYS A 88 -11.81 -8.80 -16.06
CA LYS A 88 -10.75 -9.47 -15.31
C LYS A 88 -10.86 -10.97 -15.57
N LYS A 89 -9.76 -11.61 -16.01
CA LYS A 89 -9.71 -13.07 -16.07
C LYS A 89 -9.92 -13.60 -14.65
N ARG A 90 -10.72 -14.67 -14.50
CA ARG A 90 -11.04 -15.29 -13.19
C ARG A 90 -9.83 -15.83 -12.43
N PHE A 91 -8.68 -15.83 -13.09
CA PHE A 91 -7.40 -16.22 -12.54
C PHE A 91 -6.46 -15.05 -12.75
N ALA A 92 -5.71 -14.73 -11.70
CA ALA A 92 -4.57 -13.86 -11.84
C ALA A 92 -3.59 -14.55 -12.80
N VAL A 93 -3.47 -14.03 -14.02
CA VAL A 93 -2.22 -14.16 -14.77
C VAL A 93 -1.24 -13.09 -14.23
N GLN A 94 -1.28 -12.80 -12.91
CA GLN A 94 -0.26 -12.02 -12.25
C GLN A 94 0.82 -13.01 -11.85
N GLY A 95 1.89 -13.03 -12.63
CA GLY A 95 3.08 -13.81 -12.38
C GLY A 95 3.48 -14.65 -13.58
N GLU A 96 4.74 -14.53 -13.97
CA GLU A 96 5.46 -15.63 -14.59
C GLU A 96 5.35 -16.81 -13.63
N LYS A 97 4.46 -17.76 -13.94
CA LYS A 97 4.44 -19.03 -13.22
C LYS A 97 5.85 -19.58 -13.29
N TRP A 98 6.41 -19.93 -12.13
CA TRP A 98 7.71 -20.61 -12.09
C TRP A 98 7.67 -21.78 -13.07
N LYS A 99 8.58 -21.77 -14.04
CA LYS A 99 8.62 -22.81 -15.10
C LYS A 99 8.90 -24.20 -14.53
N TYR A 100 9.48 -24.25 -13.34
CA TYR A 100 9.86 -25.45 -12.60
C TYR A 100 9.24 -25.42 -11.19
N THR A 101 9.03 -26.61 -10.62
CA THR A 101 8.42 -26.81 -9.30
C THR A 101 9.43 -26.86 -8.16
N ASN A 102 10.71 -27.14 -8.47
CA ASN A 102 11.78 -27.20 -7.50
C ASN A 102 12.31 -25.79 -7.19
N LEU A 103 11.61 -25.06 -6.34
CA LEU A 103 11.97 -23.71 -5.94
C LEU A 103 13.07 -23.75 -4.87
N THR A 104 14.17 -23.04 -5.11
CA THR A 104 15.21 -22.79 -4.12
C THR A 104 15.11 -21.36 -3.61
N TRP A 105 15.32 -21.16 -2.32
CA TRP A 105 15.35 -19.84 -1.69
C TRP A 105 16.57 -19.73 -0.78
N ARG A 106 17.02 -18.50 -0.52
CA ARG A 106 18.11 -18.22 0.42
C ARG A 106 17.61 -17.24 1.45
N ARG A 107 17.92 -17.50 2.72
CA ARG A 107 17.73 -16.51 3.78
C ARG A 107 18.80 -15.43 3.61
N PRO A 108 18.44 -14.14 3.43
CA PRO A 108 19.42 -13.08 3.47
C PRO A 108 20.12 -13.07 4.84
N ILE A 109 21.41 -12.77 4.83
CA ILE A 109 22.22 -12.74 6.06
C ILE A 109 21.66 -11.64 6.97
N THR A 110 21.27 -12.01 8.19
CA THR A 110 20.91 -11.06 9.23
C THR A 110 22.20 -10.44 9.76
N ILE A 111 22.41 -9.16 9.51
CA ILE A 111 23.46 -8.40 10.18
C ILE A 111 22.92 -8.05 11.57
N GLU A 112 23.36 -8.79 12.59
CA GLU A 112 23.15 -8.35 13.97
C GLU A 112 24.13 -7.22 14.26
N LEU A 113 23.61 -6.01 14.47
CA LEU A 113 24.41 -4.88 14.94
C LEU A 113 24.73 -5.11 16.42
N LEU A 114 25.89 -5.71 16.70
CA LEU A 114 26.40 -5.78 18.06
C LEU A 114 26.94 -4.41 18.45
N HIS A 115 26.20 -3.71 19.31
CA HIS A 115 26.69 -2.50 19.97
C HIS A 115 27.68 -2.89 21.07
N GLY A 116 28.97 -2.93 20.72
CA GLY A 116 30.06 -3.01 21.70
C GLY A 116 30.59 -1.61 22.03
N ASN A 117 31.06 -1.41 23.26
CA ASN A 117 31.58 -0.12 23.78
C ASN A 117 32.79 0.47 23.03
N ASN A 118 33.27 -0.18 21.96
CA ASN A 118 34.42 0.24 21.15
C ASN A 118 34.10 0.36 19.64
N GLY A 119 32.83 0.55 19.27
CA GLY A 119 32.39 0.77 17.89
C GLY A 119 31.51 -0.35 17.32
N ILE A 120 30.91 -0.08 16.15
CA ILE A 120 30.02 -1.02 15.45
C ILE A 120 30.86 -2.18 14.90
N VAL A 121 30.67 -3.37 15.46
CA VAL A 121 31.28 -4.61 14.94
C VAL A 121 30.19 -5.41 14.22
N PHE A 122 30.38 -5.63 12.92
CA PHE A 122 29.51 -6.51 12.14
C PHE A 122 29.88 -7.96 12.43
N ALA A 123 29.11 -8.65 13.27
CA ALA A 123 29.29 -10.08 13.50
C ALA A 123 28.43 -10.86 12.50
N MET A 124 29.08 -11.67 11.65
CA MET A 124 28.40 -12.61 10.76
C MET A 124 28.04 -13.87 11.55
N SER A 125 26.80 -13.99 12.01
CA SER A 125 26.27 -15.26 12.54
C SER A 125 25.87 -16.17 11.38
N LEU A 126 26.74 -17.09 10.99
CA LEU A 126 26.42 -18.18 10.06
C LEU A 126 25.78 -19.34 10.85
N THR A 127 24.64 -19.13 11.49
CA THR A 127 23.87 -20.23 12.07
C THR A 127 22.87 -20.76 11.04
N GLY A 128 23.37 -21.63 10.16
CA GLY A 128 22.56 -22.48 9.32
C GLY A 128 22.23 -23.79 10.03
N LYS A 129 20.94 -24.05 10.26
CA LYS A 129 20.37 -25.40 10.23
C LYS A 129 19.55 -25.53 8.96
#